data_AF-A0A9P7AKC9-F1
#
_entry.id   AF-A0A9P7AKC9-F1
#
_cell.length_a   1.000
_cell.length_b   1.000
_cell.length_c   1.000
_cell.angle_alpha   90.00
_cell.angle_beta   90.00
_cell.angle_gamma   90.00
#
_symmetry.space_group_name_H-M   'P 1'
#
loop_
_entity.id
_entity.type
_entity.pdbx_description
1 polymer ?
#
loop_
_entity_poly.entity_id
_entity_poly.type
_entity_poly.pdbx_seq_one_letter_code
_entity_poly.pdbx_strand_id
1 'polypeptide(L)' 'MVLLSVLGFPRIGANREVKKAVEVNWTGNLSAEELIKAASDVKKSSWSSLKERGVDLIPRLASPSRSTVSIQCHP' A
#
# COMPACT_ATOMS: atom_id res chain seq x y z
N MET A 1 21.44 8.95 14.55
CA MET A 1 20.48 7.92 14.08
C MET A 1 20.43 7.98 12.56
N VAL A 2 20.38 6.82 11.88
CA VAL A 2 20.18 6.75 10.42
C VAL A 2 18.76 6.27 10.18
N LEU A 3 18.03 6.95 9.28
CA LEU A 3 16.63 6.62 8.96
C LEU A 3 16.56 5.63 7.79
N LEU A 4 15.72 4.61 7.92
CA LEU A 4 15.44 3.65 6.86
C LEU A 4 14.15 4.03 6.10
N SER A 5 14.27 4.20 4.78
CA SER A 5 13.16 4.57 3.91
C SER A 5 12.95 3.56 2.80
N VAL A 6 11.68 3.26 2.51
CA VAL A 6 11.28 2.39 1.40
C VAL A 6 10.50 3.24 0.39
N LEU A 7 10.93 3.25 -0.87
CA LEU A 7 10.28 4.04 -1.94
C LEU A 7 8.97 3.40 -2.44
N GLY A 8 8.86 2.08 -2.38
CA GLY A 8 7.69 1.36 -2.85
C GLY A 8 7.63 -0.07 -2.33
N PHE A 9 6.41 -0.60 -2.23
CA PHE A 9 6.16 -1.98 -1.80
C PHE A 9 5.15 -2.66 -2.74
N PRO A 10 5.27 -3.99 -2.99
CA PRO A 10 4.36 -4.71 -3.88
C PRO A 10 2.90 -4.59 -3.41
N ARG A 11 2.02 -4.12 -4.30
CA ARG A 11 0.59 -3.93 -4.01
C ARG A 11 -0.27 -5.17 -4.19
N ILE A 12 0.32 -6.27 -4.65
CA ILE A 12 -0.41 -7.49 -5.04
C ILE A 12 -0.74 -8.40 -3.84
N GLY A 13 -0.02 -8.24 -2.72
CA GLY A 13 -0.09 -9.11 -1.54
C GLY A 13 0.74 -10.38 -1.69
N ALA A 14 1.09 -11.02 -0.56
CA ALA A 14 1.99 -12.18 -0.53
C ALA A 14 1.49 -13.33 -1.43
N ASN A 15 0.18 -13.58 -1.44
CA ASN A 15 -0.47 -14.64 -2.23
C ASN A 15 -1.19 -14.11 -3.49
N ARG A 16 -0.81 -12.93 -3.97
CA ARG A 16 -1.44 -12.25 -5.12
C ARG A 16 -2.95 -12.04 -4.95
N GLU A 17 -3.39 -11.79 -3.73
CA GLU A 17 -4.81 -11.63 -3.36
C GLU A 17 -5.51 -10.54 -4.17
N VAL A 18 -4.83 -9.42 -4.43
CA VAL A 18 -5.40 -8.33 -5.25
C VAL A 18 -5.60 -8.77 -6.69
N LYS A 19 -4.71 -9.60 -7.26
CA LYS A 19 -4.89 -10.14 -8.61
C LYS A 19 -6.15 -11.00 -8.69
N LYS A 20 -6.33 -11.90 -7.72
CA LYS A 20 -7.53 -12.76 -7.66
C LYS A 20 -8.80 -11.92 -7.52
N ALA A 21 -8.81 -10.93 -6.64
CA ALA A 21 -9.95 -10.04 -6.46
C ALA A 21 -10.30 -9.29 -7.76
N VAL A 22 -9.29 -8.80 -8.50
CA VAL A 22 -9.50 -8.15 -9.81
C VAL A 22 -10.07 -9.12 -10.85
N GLU A 23 -9.53 -10.34 -10.94
CA GLU A 23 -10.03 -11.36 -11.87
C GLU A 23 -11.48 -11.73 -11.57
N VAL A 24 -11.85 -11.90 -10.30
CA VAL A 24 -13.25 -12.20 -9.90
C VAL A 24 -14.17 -11.00 -10.18
N ASN A 25 -13.71 -9.78 -9.93
CA ASN A 25 -14.45 -8.56 -10.25
C ASN A 25 -14.72 -8.43 -11.77
N TRP A 26 -13.76 -8.81 -12.62
CA TRP A 26 -13.97 -8.83 -14.07
C TRP A 26 -14.98 -9.88 -14.53
N THR A 27 -15.08 -11.01 -13.82
CA THR A 27 -16.12 -12.02 -14.07
C THR A 27 -17.49 -11.63 -13.52
N GLY A 28 -17.63 -10.47 -12.88
CA GLY A 28 -18.89 -9.97 -12.30
C GLY A 28 -19.29 -10.62 -10.98
N ASN A 29 -18.42 -11.44 -10.38
CA ASN A 29 -18.67 -12.18 -9.15
C ASN A 29 -18.16 -11.46 -7.88
N LEU A 30 -17.67 -10.23 -8.01
CA LEU A 30 -17.19 -9.42 -6.89
C LEU A 30 -17.68 -7.98 -7.08
N SER A 31 -18.08 -7.33 -5.99
CA SER A 31 -18.41 -5.91 -6.02
C SER A 31 -17.15 -5.03 -6.00
N ALA A 32 -17.27 -3.80 -6.53
CA ALA A 32 -16.18 -2.82 -6.48
C ALA A 32 -15.76 -2.48 -5.04
N GLU A 33 -16.70 -2.52 -4.09
CA GLU A 33 -16.44 -2.27 -2.66
C GLU A 33 -15.60 -3.37 -2.04
N GLU A 34 -15.87 -4.63 -2.37
CA GLU A 34 -15.08 -5.78 -1.93
C GLU A 34 -13.67 -5.77 -2.53
N LEU A 35 -13.53 -5.37 -3.80
CA LEU A 35 -12.23 -5.17 -4.42
C LEU A 35 -11.40 -4.12 -3.67
N ILE A 36 -12.01 -2.99 -3.32
CA ILE A 36 -11.36 -1.91 -2.57
C ILE A 36 -11.01 -2.36 -1.15
N LYS A 37 -11.87 -3.15 -0.49
CA LYS A 37 -11.59 -3.75 0.83
C LYS A 37 -10.39 -4.68 0.76
N ALA A 38 -10.37 -5.64 -0.18
CA ALA A 38 -9.25 -6.55 -0.38
C ALA A 38 -7.92 -5.81 -0.63
N ALA A 39 -7.93 -4.80 -1.50
CA ALA A 39 -6.75 -3.96 -1.74
C ALA A 39 -6.33 -3.16 -0.49
N SER A 40 -7.28 -2.76 0.36
CA SER A 40 -7.02 -2.03 1.60
C SER A 40 -6.42 -2.93 2.68
N ASP A 41 -6.85 -4.17 2.77
CA ASP A 41 -6.33 -5.13 3.74
C ASP A 41 -4.90 -5.57 3.39
N VAL A 42 -4.62 -5.79 2.10
CA VAL A 42 -3.25 -6.04 1.61
C VAL A 42 -2.32 -4.86 1.93
N LYS A 43 -2.79 -3.62 1.77
CA LYS A 43 -2.02 -2.41 2.15
C LYS A 43 -1.72 -2.40 3.65
N LYS A 44 -2.73 -2.66 4.50
CA LYS A 44 -2.56 -2.69 5.96
C LYS A 44 -1.54 -3.75 6.38
N SER A 45 -1.67 -4.98 5.87
CA SER A 45 -0.74 -6.09 6.16
C SER A 45 0.70 -5.74 5.76
N SER A 46 0.87 -5.12 4.59
CA SER A 46 2.18 -4.66 4.11
C SER A 46 2.78 -3.58 5.02
N TRP A 47 1.98 -2.63 5.49
CA TRP A 47 2.43 -1.57 6.40
C TRP A 47 2.80 -2.10 7.77
N SER A 48 2.00 -3.02 8.33
CA SER A 48 2.33 -3.69 9.59
C SER A 48 3.67 -4.42 9.48
N SER A 49 3.86 -5.18 8.40
CA SER A 49 5.13 -5.90 8.13
C SER A 49 6.33 -4.96 8.01
N LEU A 50 6.19 -3.80 7.37
CA LEU A 50 7.27 -2.82 7.25
C LEU A 50 7.59 -2.14 8.59
N LYS A 51 6.57 -1.87 9.41
CA LYS A 51 6.74 -1.31 10.75
C LYS A 51 7.44 -2.29 11.68
N GLU A 52 7.06 -3.57 11.64
CA GLU A 52 7.74 -4.64 12.39
C GLU A 52 9.21 -4.80 11.99
N ARG A 53 9.54 -4.53 10.72
CA ARG A 53 10.91 -4.56 10.19
C ARG A 53 11.74 -3.31 10.49
N GLY A 54 11.19 -2.33 11.23
CA GLY A 54 11.92 -1.12 11.62
C GLY A 54 12.10 -0.10 10.49
N VAL A 55 11.19 -0.05 9.52
CA VAL A 55 11.18 1.00 8.50
C VAL A 55 10.59 2.27 9.08
N ASP A 56 11.40 3.33 9.19
CA ASP A 56 10.98 4.63 9.73
C ASP A 56 10.04 5.39 8.77
N LEU A 57 10.30 5.29 7.46
CA LEU A 57 9.56 5.99 6.42
C LEU A 57 8.85 5.01 5.49
N ILE A 58 7.54 4.84 5.70
CA ILE A 58 6.68 3.97 4.89
C ILE A 58 6.09 4.77 3.71
N PRO A 59 6.21 4.28 2.46
CA PRO A 59 5.72 4.99 1.29
C PRO A 59 4.19 5.01 1.26
N ARG A 60 3.61 6.20 1.35
CA ARG A 60 2.21 6.45 1.01
C ARG A 60 2.16 6.98 -0.41
N LEU A 61 1.72 6.16 -1.36
CA LEU A 61 1.32 6.65 -2.68
C LEU A 61 0.16 7.62 -2.46
N ALA A 62 0.44 8.91 -2.68
CA ALA A 62 -0.54 9.97 -2.61
C ALA A 62 -1.70 9.63 -3.55
N SER A 63 -2.92 9.63 -3.00
CA SER A 63 -4.09 10.01 -3.78
C SER A 63 -3.74 11.31 -4.54
N PRO A 64 -4.15 11.50 -5.79
CA PRO A 64 -3.80 12.68 -6.58
C PRO A 64 -4.24 14.03 -5.97
N SER A 65 -4.86 14.04 -4.79
CA SER A 65 -5.29 15.24 -4.08
C SER A 65 -4.33 15.80 -3.01
N ARG A 66 -3.13 15.23 -2.79
CA ARG A 66 -2.15 15.78 -1.84
C ARG A 66 -0.71 15.63 -2.31
N SER A 67 -0.31 16.55 -3.18
CA SER A 67 1.07 16.97 -3.33
C SER A 67 1.54 17.67 -2.06
N THR A 68 1.92 16.88 -1.05
CA THR A 68 2.76 17.39 0.04
C THR A 68 3.65 16.27 0.53
N VAL A 69 4.66 15.97 -0.28
CA VAL A 69 5.92 15.46 0.25
C VAL A 69 6.54 16.63 1.01
N SER A 70 6.16 16.80 2.28
CA SER A 70 6.90 17.67 3.20
C SER A 70 8.21 16.96 3.55
N ILE A 71 9.15 16.96 2.61
CA ILE A 71 10.56 16.91 2.97
C ILE A 71 10.84 18.29 3.54
N GLN A 72 10.75 18.42 4.86
CA GLN A 72 11.38 19.54 5.55
C GLN A 72 12.90 19.34 5.39
N CYS A 73 13.45 19.87 4.30
CA CYS A 73 14.86 20.24 4.25
C CYS A 73 15.02 21.40 5.24
N HIS A 74 15.64 21.15 6.39
CA HIS A 74 16.32 22.21 7.11
C HIS A 74 17.79 22.25 6.65
N PRO A 75 18.37 23.44 6.44
CA PRO A 75 19.81 23.58 6.35
C PRO A 75 20.50 23.11 7.65
#